data_AF-A0A6A4RNK2-F1
#
_entry.id   AF-A0A6A4RNK2-F1
#
_cell.length_a   1.000
_cell.length_b   1.000
_cell.length_c   1.000
_cell.angle_alpha   90.00
_cell.angle_beta   90.00
_cell.angle_gamma   90.00
#
_symmetry.space_group_name_H-M   'P 1'
#
loop_
_entity.id
_entity.type
_entity.pdbx_description
1 polymer ?
#
loop_
_entity_poly.entity_id
_entity_poly.type
_entity_poly.pdbx_seq_one_letter_code
_entity_poly.pdbx_strand_id
1 'polypeptide(L)'
;MIVFLQASNNNRSSTVMEQFVQAVDQFGVPSRVRCDHGGENNAVCLFMDVFRGTARGSALRGRSTHNQRIERLWRDVWNGLSNVYHSLFTLLEQDGILDINSETHLWALHYVYMPRIDQDLQRFVNQWNHHGLRTMRYMSPYRMFVR
;
A
#
# COMPACT_ATOMS: atom_id res chain seq x y z
N MET A 1 -2.14 5.67 -10.70
CA MET A 1 -2.14 4.20 -10.77
C MET A 1 -1.56 3.69 -9.47
N ILE A 2 -2.06 2.58 -8.95
CA ILE A 2 -1.48 1.89 -7.80
C ILE A 2 -0.43 0.92 -8.35
N VAL A 3 0.82 1.05 -7.92
CA VAL A 3 1.94 0.23 -8.43
C VAL A 3 2.25 -0.97 -7.53
N PHE A 4 1.94 -0.86 -6.23
CA PHE A 4 1.90 -1.98 -5.29
C PHE A 4 0.92 -1.62 -4.15
N LEU A 5 0.28 -2.65 -3.58
CA LEU A 5 -0.55 -2.58 -2.38
C LEU A 5 -0.71 -4.00 -1.85
N GLN A 6 -0.22 -4.26 -0.65
CA GLN A 6 -0.21 -5.59 -0.06
C GLN A 6 -0.26 -5.47 1.47
N ALA A 7 -0.92 -6.43 2.13
CA ALA A 7 -0.94 -6.53 3.56
C ALA A 7 0.40 -7.08 4.09
N SER A 8 0.78 -6.65 5.29
CA SER A 8 1.93 -7.20 6.01
C SER A 8 1.62 -7.30 7.50
N ASN A 9 2.25 -8.25 8.19
CA ASN A 9 2.18 -8.41 9.64
C ASN A 9 3.29 -7.64 10.37
N ASN A 10 4.10 -6.86 9.66
CA ASN A 10 5.20 -6.11 10.24
C ASN A 10 5.40 -4.76 9.53
N ASN A 11 6.09 -3.84 10.21
CA ASN A 11 6.40 -2.51 9.68
C ASN A 11 7.89 -2.36 9.31
N ARG A 12 8.53 -3.43 8.83
CA ARG A 12 9.97 -3.42 8.51
C ARG A 12 10.21 -2.66 7.21
N SER A 13 11.27 -1.86 7.16
CA SER A 13 11.66 -1.18 5.92
C SER A 13 12.07 -2.13 4.80
N SER A 14 12.55 -3.34 5.13
CA SER A 14 12.87 -4.37 4.14
C SER A 14 11.63 -4.81 3.36
N THR A 15 10.50 -4.97 4.05
CA THR A 15 9.23 -5.40 3.44
C THR A 15 8.73 -4.37 2.42
N VAL A 16 8.74 -3.08 2.79
CA VAL A 16 8.36 -1.99 1.88
C VAL A 16 9.35 -1.90 0.70
N MET A 17 10.64 -2.11 0.96
CA MET A 17 11.66 -2.11 -0.09
C MET A 17 11.49 -3.25 -1.09
N GLU A 18 11.18 -4.47 -0.64
CA GLU A 18 10.92 -5.61 -1.52
C GLU A 18 9.74 -5.33 -2.46
N GLN A 19 8.63 -4.81 -1.93
CA GLN A 19 7.47 -4.40 -2.72
C GLN A 19 7.82 -3.28 -3.71
N PHE A 20 8.62 -2.30 -3.27
CA PHE A 20 9.08 -1.22 -4.12
C PHE A 20 9.95 -1.73 -5.27
N VAL A 21 10.88 -2.65 -5.02
CA VAL A 21 11.74 -3.23 -6.05
C VAL A 21 10.92 -4.03 -7.08
N GLN A 22 9.93 -4.82 -6.64
CA GLN A 22 9.03 -5.52 -7.55
C GLN A 22 8.24 -4.54 -8.44
N ALA A 23 7.75 -3.44 -7.86
CA ALA A 23 7.06 -2.42 -8.64
C ALA A 23 8.02 -1.70 -9.62
N VAL A 24 9.27 -1.47 -9.22
CA VAL A 24 10.30 -0.90 -10.09
C VAL A 24 10.65 -1.82 -11.26
N ASP A 25 10.73 -3.13 -11.03
CA ASP A 25 10.97 -4.11 -12.09
C ASP A 25 9.85 -4.07 -13.15
N GLN A 26 8.60 -3.93 -12.69
CA GLN A 26 7.43 -3.91 -13.58
C GLN A 26 7.18 -2.56 -14.26
N PHE A 27 7.37 -1.44 -13.56
CA PHE A 27 6.95 -0.10 -14.00
C PHE A 27 8.12 0.88 -14.21
N GLY A 28 9.35 0.44 -13.97
CA GLY A 28 10.53 1.28 -13.98
C GLY A 28 10.70 2.13 -12.72
N VAL A 29 11.90 2.70 -12.56
CA VAL A 29 12.21 3.55 -11.41
C VAL A 29 11.46 4.89 -11.54
N PRO A 30 10.73 5.36 -10.50
CA PRO A 30 10.10 6.67 -10.57
C PRO A 30 11.14 7.81 -10.64
N SER A 31 10.71 9.00 -11.05
CA SER A 31 11.57 10.19 -10.99
C SER A 31 11.72 10.70 -9.56
N ARG A 32 10.65 10.68 -8.77
CA ARG A 32 10.63 11.08 -7.36
C ARG A 32 9.66 10.19 -6.59
N VAL A 33 9.96 9.93 -5.33
CA VAL A 33 9.04 9.32 -4.36
C VAL A 33 8.69 10.34 -3.29
N ARG A 34 7.48 10.24 -2.75
CA ARG A 34 7.07 11.04 -1.59
C ARG A 34 6.72 10.08 -0.45
N CYS A 35 7.47 10.18 0.63
CA CYS A 35 7.29 9.41 1.86
C CYS A 35 6.95 10.39 3.00
N ASP A 36 6.29 9.91 4.05
CA ASP A 36 6.31 10.64 5.32
C ASP A 36 7.67 10.40 6.01
N HIS A 37 7.76 10.71 7.31
CA HIS A 37 8.98 10.50 8.08
C HIS A 37 9.04 9.12 8.75
N GLY A 38 8.17 8.18 8.33
CA GLY A 38 8.12 6.82 8.84
C GLY A 38 9.40 6.03 8.58
N GLY A 39 9.79 5.21 9.55
CA GLY A 39 11.02 4.40 9.49
C GLY A 39 10.98 3.34 8.39
N GLU A 40 9.80 2.85 8.07
CA GLU A 40 9.54 1.85 7.02
C GLU A 40 9.93 2.36 5.62
N ASN A 41 9.88 3.67 5.39
CA ASN A 41 10.19 4.28 4.10
C ASN A 41 11.69 4.57 3.91
N ASN A 42 12.52 4.36 4.94
CA ASN A 42 13.94 4.74 4.90
C ASN A 42 14.71 4.06 3.77
N ALA A 43 14.48 2.75 3.56
CA ALA A 43 15.17 1.98 2.53
C ALA A 43 14.84 2.47 1.11
N VAL A 44 13.55 2.72 0.83
CA VAL A 44 13.10 3.27 -0.45
C VAL A 44 13.66 4.67 -0.69
N CYS A 45 13.61 5.53 0.35
CA CYS A 45 14.05 6.90 0.22
C CYS A 45 15.60 6.96 0.05
N LEU A 46 16.37 6.06 0.69
CA LEU A 46 17.81 5.87 0.41
C LEU A 46 18.09 5.34 -1.01
N PHE A 47 17.38 4.30 -1.46
CA PHE A 47 17.53 3.76 -2.80
C PHE A 47 17.33 4.84 -3.87
N MET A 48 16.32 5.70 -3.71
CA MET A 48 16.02 6.77 -4.65
C MET A 48 17.11 7.83 -4.70
N ASP A 49 17.73 8.18 -3.57
CA ASP A 49 18.84 9.12 -3.53
C ASP A 49 20.11 8.54 -4.15
N VAL A 50 20.38 7.25 -3.96
CA VAL A 50 21.53 6.57 -4.59
C VAL A 50 21.32 6.42 -6.09
N PHE A 51 20.16 5.91 -6.52
CA PHE A 51 19.90 5.56 -7.92
C PHE A 51 19.69 6.79 -8.81
N ARG A 52 19.02 7.83 -8.31
CA ARG A 52 18.73 9.06 -9.09
C ARG A 52 19.73 10.19 -8.85
N GLY A 53 20.68 10.02 -7.93
CA GLY A 53 21.69 11.01 -7.56
C GLY A 53 21.36 11.74 -6.25
N THR A 54 22.37 11.86 -5.40
CA THR A 54 22.30 12.50 -4.08
C THR A 54 21.95 13.98 -4.21
N ALA A 55 21.17 14.51 -3.26
CA ALA A 55 20.75 15.92 -3.21
C ALA A 55 19.91 16.43 -4.41
N ARG A 56 19.44 15.57 -5.31
CA ARG A 56 18.50 15.92 -6.39
C ARG A 56 17.08 16.22 -5.89
N GLY A 57 16.75 15.83 -4.66
CA GLY A 57 15.37 15.82 -4.15
C GLY A 57 14.56 14.67 -4.76
N SER A 58 15.16 13.48 -4.84
CA SER A 58 14.56 12.27 -5.40
C SER A 58 13.62 11.59 -4.41
N ALA A 59 13.92 11.66 -3.11
CA ALA A 59 12.99 11.34 -2.03
C ALA A 59 12.49 12.60 -1.34
N LEU A 60 11.18 12.85 -1.40
CA LEU A 60 10.52 13.96 -0.74
C LEU A 60 9.91 13.48 0.57
N ARG A 61 10.52 13.87 1.71
CA ARG A 61 9.94 13.66 3.04
C ARG A 61 9.11 14.87 3.43
N GLY A 62 7.87 14.64 3.87
CA GLY A 62 6.96 15.71 4.24
C GLY A 62 6.01 15.33 5.37
N ARG A 63 5.28 16.31 5.91
CA ARG A 63 4.19 16.06 6.86
C ARG A 63 3.04 15.34 6.15
N SER A 64 2.34 14.46 6.87
CA SER A 64 1.21 13.66 6.36
C SER A 64 0.09 14.53 5.77
N THR A 65 -0.09 15.77 6.24
CA THR A 65 -1.06 16.74 5.69
C THR A 65 -0.85 17.08 4.21
N HIS A 66 0.35 16.89 3.69
CA HIS A 66 0.68 17.12 2.28
C HIS A 66 0.57 15.85 1.43
N ASN A 67 0.29 14.69 2.05
CA ASN A 67 0.16 13.39 1.41
C ASN A 67 -1.29 13.11 0.98
N GLN A 68 -2.04 14.15 0.60
CA GLN A 68 -3.49 14.06 0.33
C GLN A 68 -3.91 12.98 -0.67
N ARG A 69 -3.07 12.68 -1.68
CA ARG A 69 -3.38 11.65 -2.69
C ARG A 69 -3.37 10.25 -2.09
N ILE A 70 -2.37 9.93 -1.27
CA ILE A 70 -2.30 8.62 -0.62
C ILE A 70 -3.36 8.51 0.48
N GLU A 71 -3.64 9.60 1.22
CA GLU A 71 -4.75 9.66 2.18
C GLU A 71 -6.13 9.48 1.54
N ARG A 72 -6.31 9.97 0.30
CA ARG A 72 -7.54 9.71 -0.47
C ARG A 72 -7.61 8.26 -0.89
N LEU A 73 -6.52 7.69 -1.38
CA LEU A 73 -6.47 6.27 -1.75
C LEU A 73 -6.79 5.38 -0.55
N TRP A 74 -6.22 5.65 0.63
CA TRP A 74 -6.51 4.89 1.85
C TRP A 74 -7.98 4.93 2.24
N ARG A 75 -8.66 6.08 2.07
CA ARG A 75 -10.12 6.17 2.24
C ARG A 75 -10.89 5.28 1.26
N ASP A 76 -10.44 5.21 0.02
CA ASP A 76 -11.09 4.38 -1.00
C ASP A 76 -10.83 2.87 -0.73
N VAL A 77 -9.63 2.49 -0.27
CA VAL A 77 -9.31 1.12 0.19
C VAL A 77 -10.13 0.75 1.43
N TRP A 78 -10.28 1.66 2.39
CA TRP A 78 -11.11 1.45 3.57
C TRP A 78 -12.56 1.16 3.20
N ASN A 79 -13.16 2.02 2.37
CA ASN A 79 -14.56 1.89 1.96
C ASN A 79 -14.79 0.67 1.04
N GLY A 80 -13.80 0.32 0.21
CA GLY A 80 -13.91 -0.77 -0.75
C GLY A 80 -13.59 -2.15 -0.16
N LEU A 81 -12.86 -2.22 0.95
CA LEU A 81 -12.35 -3.49 1.47
C LEU A 81 -12.13 -3.52 2.99
N SER A 82 -11.26 -2.67 3.51
CA SER A 82 -10.69 -2.88 4.85
C SER A 82 -11.71 -2.74 5.97
N ASN A 83 -12.79 -1.99 5.76
CA ASN A 83 -13.88 -1.86 6.72
C ASN A 83 -14.55 -3.21 7.05
N VAL A 84 -14.69 -4.12 6.06
CA VAL A 84 -15.31 -5.44 6.26
C VAL A 84 -14.46 -6.29 7.20
N TYR A 85 -13.15 -6.37 6.93
CA TYR A 85 -12.21 -7.09 7.77
C TYR A 85 -12.12 -6.49 9.17
N HIS A 86 -12.11 -5.16 9.27
CA HIS A 86 -12.14 -4.47 10.56
C HIS A 86 -13.38 -4.86 11.36
N SER A 87 -14.58 -4.75 10.78
CA SER A 87 -15.82 -5.14 11.46
C SER A 87 -15.83 -6.61 11.87
N LEU A 88 -15.32 -7.50 11.02
CA LEU A 88 -15.22 -8.93 11.33
C LEU A 88 -14.29 -9.19 12.51
N PHE A 89 -13.09 -8.60 12.52
CA PHE A 89 -12.12 -8.83 13.61
C PHE A 89 -12.57 -8.22 14.93
N THR A 90 -13.23 -7.05 14.89
CA THR A 90 -13.88 -6.47 16.07
C THR A 90 -14.96 -7.39 16.62
N LEU A 91 -15.78 -8.02 15.77
CA LEU A 91 -16.77 -8.98 16.22
C LEU A 91 -16.13 -10.21 16.87
N LEU A 92 -15.08 -10.77 16.24
CA LEU A 92 -14.34 -11.90 16.80
C LEU A 92 -13.73 -11.59 18.18
N GLU A 93 -13.23 -10.36 18.37
CA GLU A 93 -12.71 -9.90 19.66
C GLU A 93 -13.83 -9.76 20.70
N GLN A 94 -14.96 -9.15 20.32
CA GLN A 94 -16.11 -8.96 21.20
C GLN A 94 -16.72 -10.29 21.67
N ASP A 95 -16.77 -11.29 20.80
CA ASP A 95 -17.27 -12.63 21.11
C ASP A 95 -16.25 -13.50 21.88
N GLY A 96 -15.05 -12.96 22.15
CA GLY A 96 -13.98 -13.67 22.85
C GLY A 96 -13.30 -14.77 22.03
N ILE A 97 -13.55 -14.83 20.72
CA ILE A 97 -12.95 -15.78 19.78
C ILE A 97 -11.51 -15.38 19.45
N LEU A 98 -11.26 -14.07 19.32
CA LEU A 98 -9.95 -13.48 19.10
C LEU A 98 -9.47 -12.80 20.38
N ASP A 99 -8.26 -13.15 20.82
CA ASP A 99 -7.56 -12.45 21.91
C ASP A 99 -6.33 -11.79 21.31
N ILE A 100 -6.30 -10.45 21.31
CA ILE A 100 -5.21 -9.66 20.75
C ILE A 100 -3.89 -9.80 21.52
N ASN A 101 -3.92 -10.31 22.75
CA ASN A 101 -2.73 -10.58 23.56
C ASN A 101 -2.22 -12.01 23.37
N SER A 102 -2.98 -12.88 22.71
CA SER A 102 -2.59 -14.26 22.41
C SER A 102 -1.85 -14.35 21.08
N GLU A 103 -0.55 -14.61 21.14
CA GLU A 103 0.28 -14.81 19.93
C GLU A 103 -0.26 -15.94 19.04
N THR A 104 -0.87 -16.98 19.64
CA THR A 104 -1.47 -18.09 18.89
C THR A 104 -2.69 -17.62 18.11
N HIS A 105 -3.54 -16.79 18.73
CA HIS A 105 -4.73 -16.26 18.05
C HIS A 105 -4.34 -15.28 16.94
N LEU A 106 -3.36 -14.41 17.18
CA LEU A 106 -2.83 -13.51 16.15
C LEU A 106 -2.19 -14.29 14.99
N TRP A 107 -1.43 -15.35 15.26
CA TRP A 107 -0.87 -16.20 14.22
C TRP A 107 -1.96 -16.88 13.40
N ALA A 108 -2.97 -17.45 14.04
CA ALA A 108 -4.09 -18.10 13.36
C ALA A 108 -4.88 -17.09 12.51
N LEU A 109 -5.11 -15.88 13.04
CA LEU A 109 -5.77 -14.79 12.32
C LEU A 109 -4.98 -14.41 11.07
N HIS A 110 -3.67 -14.19 11.17
CA HIS A 110 -2.82 -13.91 10.02
C HIS A 110 -2.81 -15.06 9.02
N TYR A 111 -2.65 -16.30 9.48
CA TYR A 111 -2.61 -17.48 8.62
C TYR A 111 -3.90 -17.62 7.78
N VAL A 112 -5.06 -17.38 8.41
CA VAL A 112 -6.35 -17.45 7.72
C VAL A 112 -6.56 -16.21 6.84
N TYR A 113 -6.46 -15.01 7.39
CA TYR A 113 -6.96 -13.82 6.71
C TYR A 113 -5.95 -13.08 5.85
N MET A 114 -4.64 -13.19 6.10
CA MET A 114 -3.65 -12.48 5.29
C MET A 114 -3.71 -12.85 3.79
N PRO A 115 -3.78 -14.14 3.39
CA PRO A 115 -3.91 -14.49 1.97
C PRO A 115 -5.22 -13.99 1.34
N ARG A 116 -6.29 -13.91 2.13
CA ARG A 116 -7.63 -13.46 1.68
C ARG A 116 -7.63 -11.95 1.47
N ILE A 117 -7.09 -11.21 2.43
CA ILE A 117 -6.91 -9.76 2.34
C ILE A 117 -6.03 -9.42 1.13
N ASP A 118 -4.90 -10.11 0.95
CA ASP A 118 -4.01 -9.88 -0.19
C ASP A 118 -4.70 -10.15 -1.53
N GLN A 119 -5.47 -11.24 -1.64
CA GLN A 119 -6.25 -11.53 -2.84
C GLN A 119 -7.24 -10.40 -3.16
N ASP A 120 -7.92 -9.87 -2.15
CA ASP A 120 -8.88 -8.80 -2.37
C ASP A 120 -8.22 -7.45 -2.63
N LEU A 121 -7.06 -7.16 -2.01
CA LEU A 121 -6.24 -5.99 -2.35
C LEU A 121 -5.80 -6.07 -3.82
N GLN A 122 -5.38 -7.23 -4.31
CA GLN A 122 -5.04 -7.41 -5.73
C GLN A 122 -6.25 -7.16 -6.64
N ARG A 123 -7.44 -7.63 -6.27
CA ARG A 123 -8.68 -7.33 -7.00
C ARG A 123 -8.98 -5.83 -7.00
N PHE A 124 -8.84 -5.15 -5.87
CA PHE A 124 -9.01 -3.71 -5.74
C PHE A 124 -8.03 -2.96 -6.63
N VAL A 125 -6.73 -3.30 -6.60
CA VAL A 125 -5.69 -2.70 -7.45
C VAL A 125 -6.04 -2.89 -8.93
N ASN A 126 -6.46 -4.09 -9.32
CA ASN A 126 -6.84 -4.37 -10.71
C ASN A 126 -8.01 -3.50 -11.16
N GLN A 127 -9.09 -3.42 -10.37
CA GLN A 127 -10.24 -2.56 -10.65
C GLN A 127 -9.83 -1.08 -10.69
N TRP A 128 -9.05 -0.62 -9.72
CA TRP A 128 -8.57 0.75 -9.66
C TRP A 128 -7.70 1.11 -10.86
N ASN A 129 -6.82 0.23 -11.31
CA ASN A 129 -5.93 0.56 -12.42
C ASN A 129 -6.63 0.52 -13.79
N HIS A 130 -7.75 -0.19 -13.90
CA HIS A 130 -8.49 -0.37 -15.16
C HIS A 130 -9.81 0.41 -15.26
N HIS A 131 -10.31 1.03 -14.18
CA HIS A 131 -11.52 1.87 -14.27
C HIS A 131 -11.28 3.13 -15.10
N GLY A 132 -12.27 3.53 -15.89
CA GLY A 132 -12.22 4.75 -16.69
C GLY A 132 -12.37 6.00 -15.83
N LEU A 133 -11.45 6.95 -15.95
CA LEU A 133 -11.54 8.25 -15.30
C LEU A 133 -12.33 9.22 -16.19
N ARG A 134 -13.50 9.67 -15.73
CA ARG A 134 -14.36 10.61 -16.46
C ARG A 134 -13.62 11.87 -16.90
N THR A 135 -12.79 12.42 -16.02
CA THR A 135 -11.99 13.64 -16.27
C THR A 135 -10.86 13.43 -17.28
N MET A 136 -10.49 12.17 -17.57
CA MET A 136 -9.45 11.79 -18.52
C MET A 136 -10.02 11.10 -19.76
N ARG A 137 -11.17 11.57 -20.26
CA ARG A 137 -11.86 11.00 -21.43
C ARG A 137 -12.09 9.49 -21.29
N TYR A 138 -12.42 9.03 -20.09
CA TYR A 138 -12.63 7.61 -19.74
C TYR A 138 -11.39 6.71 -19.92
N MET A 139 -10.19 7.27 -20.00
CA MET A 139 -8.97 6.47 -19.96
C MET A 139 -8.73 5.92 -18.55
N SER A 140 -8.22 4.69 -18.48
CA SER A 140 -7.83 4.09 -17.22
C SER A 140 -6.46 4.58 -16.76
N PRO A 141 -6.18 4.55 -15.43
CA PRO A 141 -4.84 4.84 -14.91
C PRO A 141 -3.73 4.05 -15.60
N TYR A 142 -3.97 2.76 -15.90
CA TYR A 142 -3.03 1.92 -16.62
C TYR A 142 -2.79 2.40 -18.06
N ARG A 143 -3.86 2.72 -18.81
CA ARG A 143 -3.74 3.21 -20.18
C ARG A 143 -3.00 4.54 -20.29
N MET A 144 -3.12 5.40 -19.28
CA MET A 144 -2.36 6.66 -19.22
C MET A 144 -0.87 6.44 -18.92
N PHE A 145 -0.51 5.32 -18.27
CA PHE A 145 0.88 5.00 -17.93
C PHE A 145 1.66 4.41 -19.11
N VAL A 146 1.02 3.53 -19.91
CA VAL A 146 1.67 2.83 -21.05
C VAL A 146 1.88 3.75 -22.26
N ARG A 147 1.31 4.95 -22.25
CA ARG A 147 1.37 5.91 -23.36
C ARG A 147 2.65 6.74 -23.32
#